data_AF-A0A151QF32-F1
#
_entry.id   AF-A0A151QF32-F1
#
_cell.length_a   1.000
_cell.length_b   1.000
_cell.length_c   1.000
_cell.angle_alpha   90.00
_cell.angle_beta   90.00
_cell.angle_gamma   90.00
#
_symmetry.space_group_name_H-M   'P 1'
#
loop_
_entity.id
_entity.type
_entity.pdbx_description
1 polymer ?
#
loop_
_entity_poly.entity_id
_entity_poly.type
_entity_poly.pdbx_seq_one_letter_code
_entity_poly.pdbx_strand_id
1 'polypeptide(L)'
;MKFKKKFVALALSSLVLGGCFSDDNTVLSAGDVFVLTSNGQLATFNRDQPSVIRTSVAVSGLMAGDTLLGIDFRPRDGQLYAIARTSPGNGGRLYTINTTTGAATAGATLIPAATPTANGAFTTLDAAATSFSVDFNPAADALRLISDTGQNLRIFVANATGRTAGETFVDGTVSDAAADISGAAYTNSFDGTTNTRLLNIDTVADNLTFQNPPNDGTQVVAAPLGVNASGMVGFDIDARNNRGYALLNVGGSVVFHTIAIPDSTATLPVSGPAAVAVGTLNISGIVGMALVQPTAPTAVALDGNTAGSQRLLKFGIRTPNTATATAITGLPSGERLLSIDFRPSNGRLYGLSSAGKIFTINPDTGAATLGSTLSVATDIVNGLAAGKNYAIDINPAADALRIVSSPDGDGASKNYRVLGANLESTGATNTDTDLTLNGATTGFGIAQVAYTNSFANPAPAGTRLFDVDADNNRLLQQTNANAGTLAAIGPIGTFNDYGGFDISGGDNGMVLMSNRALATGTFSLFTVNLGTGAATAAGVASGTNEIGSGATASTDIRALSIRF
;
A
#
# COMPACT_ATOMS: atom_id res chain seq x y z
N MET A 1 60.54 26.17 10.45
CA MET A 1 59.67 27.09 11.20
C MET A 1 58.22 26.66 10.93
N LYS A 2 57.55 26.05 11.93
CA LYS A 2 56.17 25.52 11.81
C LYS A 2 55.25 26.42 12.63
N PHE A 3 54.16 26.94 12.05
CA PHE A 3 53.10 27.63 12.81
C PHE A 3 51.85 26.76 12.84
N LYS A 4 51.47 26.32 14.05
CA LYS A 4 50.16 25.73 14.40
C LYS A 4 49.25 26.86 14.90
N LYS A 5 48.04 26.99 14.36
CA LYS A 5 46.97 27.82 14.94
C LYS A 5 46.29 27.04 16.07
N LYS A 6 46.22 27.64 17.27
CA LYS A 6 45.38 27.18 18.38
C LYS A 6 44.16 28.09 18.49
N PHE A 7 43.00 27.47 18.70
CA PHE A 7 41.73 28.11 19.03
C PHE A 7 41.80 28.82 20.38
N VAL A 8 41.19 30.01 20.46
CA VAL A 8 40.93 30.76 21.70
C VAL A 8 39.43 30.73 21.96
N ALA A 9 39.05 30.24 23.13
CA ALA A 9 37.71 30.30 23.68
C ALA A 9 37.40 31.73 24.14
N LEU A 10 36.19 32.22 23.88
CA LEU A 10 35.67 33.45 24.47
C LEU A 10 34.34 33.13 25.16
N ALA A 11 34.37 33.15 26.49
CA ALA A 11 33.19 33.17 27.34
C ALA A 11 32.58 34.57 27.32
N LEU A 12 31.27 34.68 27.09
CA LEU A 12 30.52 35.90 27.41
C LEU A 12 29.30 35.55 28.25
N SER A 13 29.12 36.38 29.27
CA SER A 13 28.26 36.30 30.43
C SER A 13 26.75 36.39 30.15
N SER A 14 26.01 35.73 31.03
CA SER A 14 24.56 35.71 31.20
C SER A 14 23.94 37.10 31.43
N LEU A 15 22.93 37.43 30.62
CA LEU A 15 21.92 38.44 30.92
C LEU A 15 20.65 37.69 31.35
N VAL A 16 20.29 37.84 32.62
CA VAL A 16 19.03 37.31 33.19
C VAL A 16 17.89 38.19 32.69
N LEU A 17 17.13 37.71 31.69
CA LEU A 17 15.76 38.14 31.46
C LEU A 17 14.85 37.10 32.09
N GLY A 18 14.16 37.49 33.16
CA GLY A 18 13.01 36.77 33.69
C GLY A 18 11.88 36.81 32.66
N GLY A 19 11.71 35.71 31.93
CA GLY A 19 10.51 35.38 31.17
C GLY A 19 9.91 34.12 31.77
N CYS A 20 8.59 34.13 32.00
CA CYS A 20 7.81 33.04 32.56
C CYS A 20 8.29 31.66 32.11
N PHE A 21 8.69 30.82 33.07
CA PHE A 21 8.59 29.38 32.88
C PHE A 21 7.08 29.07 32.86
N SER A 22 6.50 29.07 31.65
CA SER A 22 5.37 28.18 31.43
C SER A 22 5.95 26.78 31.51
N ASP A 23 5.45 25.99 32.46
CA ASP A 23 5.55 24.54 32.41
C ASP A 23 4.84 24.08 31.14
N ASP A 24 5.54 24.14 30.00
CA ASP A 24 5.11 23.49 28.77
C ASP A 24 5.30 21.99 28.98
N ASN A 25 4.39 21.41 29.76
CA ASN A 25 4.12 19.99 29.77
C ASN A 25 3.49 19.69 28.39
N THR A 26 4.33 19.65 27.35
CA THR A 26 3.88 19.39 25.99
C THR A 26 3.35 17.96 25.96
N VAL A 27 2.04 17.81 26.06
CA VAL A 27 1.37 16.53 25.83
C VAL A 27 1.67 16.15 24.39
N LEU A 28 2.57 15.18 24.20
CA LEU A 28 2.91 14.68 22.88
C LEU A 28 1.68 13.96 22.31
N SER A 29 1.35 14.23 21.05
CA SER A 29 0.37 13.43 20.31
C SER A 29 0.84 11.98 20.23
N ALA A 30 -0.09 11.03 20.11
CA ALA A 30 0.25 9.63 19.83
C ALA A 30 1.17 9.52 18.59
N GLY A 31 2.07 8.54 18.64
CA GLY A 31 2.94 8.21 17.51
C GLY A 31 2.28 7.32 16.46
N ASP A 32 3.07 6.91 15.46
CA ASP A 32 2.63 6.05 14.35
C ASP A 32 2.90 4.55 14.57
N VAL A 33 3.52 4.19 15.70
CA VAL A 33 3.67 2.81 16.18
C VAL A 33 3.02 2.67 17.54
N PHE A 34 2.11 1.71 17.68
CA PHE A 34 1.46 1.32 18.92
C PHE A 34 2.07 0.04 19.45
N VAL A 35 2.25 -0.03 20.77
CA VAL A 35 2.84 -1.17 21.46
C VAL A 35 1.98 -1.53 22.65
N LEU A 36 1.48 -2.77 22.67
CA LEU A 36 0.84 -3.36 23.83
C LEU A 36 1.90 -4.04 24.69
N THR A 37 1.80 -3.83 26.00
CA THR A 37 2.69 -4.45 26.98
C THR A 37 1.96 -5.41 27.93
N SER A 38 2.70 -6.29 28.57
CA SER A 38 2.18 -7.34 29.45
C SER A 38 1.59 -6.81 30.75
N ASN A 39 1.93 -5.58 31.16
CA ASN A 39 1.27 -4.88 32.27
C ASN A 39 0.03 -4.08 31.82
N GLY A 40 -0.42 -4.27 30.58
CA GLY A 40 -1.62 -3.64 30.04
C GLY A 40 -1.46 -2.17 29.72
N GLN A 41 -0.26 -1.66 29.43
CA GLN A 41 -0.08 -0.33 28.85
C GLN A 41 -0.13 -0.39 27.32
N LEU A 42 -0.79 0.61 26.72
CA LEU A 42 -0.70 0.94 25.31
C LEU A 42 0.24 2.15 25.17
N ALA A 43 1.47 1.89 24.73
CA ALA A 43 2.49 2.91 24.48
C ALA A 43 2.57 3.25 23.00
N THR A 44 3.02 4.46 22.67
CA THR A 44 3.28 4.86 21.29
C THR A 44 4.62 5.53 21.12
N PHE A 45 5.20 5.41 19.93
CA PHE A 45 6.41 6.12 19.51
C PHE A 45 6.35 6.41 18.01
N ASN A 46 7.27 7.23 17.50
CA ASN A 46 7.40 7.45 16.06
C ASN A 46 8.50 6.58 15.47
N ARG A 47 8.27 5.99 14.28
CA ARG A 47 9.26 5.17 13.56
C ARG A 47 10.63 5.86 13.39
N ASP A 48 10.66 7.19 13.25
CA ASP A 48 11.88 7.98 13.06
C ASP A 48 12.58 8.37 14.38
N GLN A 49 11.91 8.20 15.52
CA GLN A 49 12.40 8.50 16.86
C GLN A 49 11.99 7.40 17.86
N PRO A 50 12.42 6.15 17.64
CA PRO A 50 11.97 5.02 18.45
C PRO A 50 12.40 5.09 19.92
N SER A 51 13.40 5.89 20.28
CA SER A 51 13.82 6.05 21.67
C SER A 51 12.89 6.95 22.51
N VAL A 52 11.93 7.63 21.88
CA VAL A 52 11.02 8.58 22.54
C VAL A 52 9.61 8.01 22.59
N ILE A 53 9.21 7.53 23.76
CA ILE A 53 7.81 7.18 24.04
C ILE A 53 7.00 8.49 24.05
N ARG A 54 6.00 8.57 23.19
CA ARG A 54 5.14 9.74 23.02
C ARG A 54 3.96 9.72 23.97
N THR A 55 3.25 8.60 24.02
CA THR A 55 2.14 8.38 24.94
C THR A 55 2.23 7.00 25.58
N SER A 56 1.68 6.85 26.77
CA SER A 56 1.49 5.57 27.43
C SER A 56 0.24 5.66 28.31
N VAL A 57 -0.75 4.81 28.01
CA VAL A 57 -2.03 4.79 28.72
C VAL A 57 -2.36 3.36 29.15
N ALA A 58 -2.94 3.22 30.35
CA ALA A 58 -3.42 1.92 30.81
C ALA A 58 -4.64 1.49 29.98
N VAL A 59 -4.63 0.25 29.51
CA VAL A 59 -5.81 -0.36 28.93
C VAL A 59 -6.82 -0.63 30.03
N SER A 60 -8.05 -0.15 29.84
CA SER A 60 -9.14 -0.27 30.81
C SER A 60 -10.39 -0.86 30.14
N GLY A 61 -11.41 -1.26 30.92
CA GLY A 61 -12.66 -1.80 30.35
C GLY A 61 -12.62 -3.26 29.92
N LEU A 62 -11.54 -3.99 30.21
CA LEU A 62 -11.48 -5.45 30.01
C LEU A 62 -12.47 -6.17 30.93
N MET A 63 -13.08 -7.24 30.43
CA MET A 63 -13.87 -8.15 31.27
C MET A 63 -12.97 -8.84 32.29
N ALA A 64 -13.53 -9.13 33.46
CA ALA A 64 -12.79 -9.76 34.55
C ALA A 64 -12.17 -11.09 34.11
N GLY A 65 -10.85 -11.23 34.29
CA GLY A 65 -10.10 -12.43 33.93
C GLY A 65 -9.55 -12.46 32.50
N ASP A 66 -9.92 -11.51 31.64
CA ASP A 66 -9.38 -11.42 30.28
C ASP A 66 -7.93 -10.91 30.29
N THR A 67 -7.06 -11.54 29.50
CA THR A 67 -5.66 -11.15 29.31
C THR A 67 -5.40 -10.88 27.83
N LEU A 68 -4.96 -9.68 27.48
CA LEU A 68 -4.67 -9.32 26.09
C LEU A 68 -3.46 -10.09 25.54
N LEU A 69 -3.56 -10.53 24.29
CA LEU A 69 -2.56 -11.36 23.60
C LEU A 69 -1.89 -10.67 22.43
N GLY A 70 -2.51 -9.65 21.85
CA GLY A 70 -2.00 -8.94 20.69
C GLY A 70 -2.97 -7.89 20.21
N ILE A 71 -2.48 -6.98 19.36
CA ILE A 71 -3.22 -5.85 18.80
C ILE A 71 -2.90 -5.73 17.31
N ASP A 72 -3.86 -5.25 16.53
CA ASP A 72 -3.60 -4.76 15.17
C ASP A 72 -4.69 -3.78 14.71
N PHE A 73 -4.35 -2.87 13.81
CA PHE A 73 -5.29 -1.98 13.15
C PHE A 73 -5.99 -2.69 12.00
N ARG A 74 -7.33 -2.70 12.02
CA ARG A 74 -8.09 -3.23 10.90
C ARG A 74 -8.06 -2.26 9.72
N PRO A 75 -7.53 -2.65 8.54
CA PRO A 75 -7.39 -1.71 7.43
C PRO A 75 -8.72 -1.12 6.93
N ARG A 76 -9.84 -1.86 7.08
CA ARG A 76 -11.16 -1.44 6.62
C ARG A 76 -11.75 -0.25 7.40
N ASP A 77 -11.58 -0.22 8.72
CA ASP A 77 -12.23 0.78 9.57
C ASP A 77 -11.25 1.61 10.41
N GLY A 78 -9.96 1.28 10.38
CA GLY A 78 -8.90 1.99 11.08
C GLY A 78 -8.95 1.85 12.60
N GLN A 79 -9.79 0.96 13.14
CA GLN A 79 -9.86 0.72 14.58
C GLN A 79 -8.73 -0.21 15.03
N LEU A 80 -8.18 0.05 16.23
CA LEU A 80 -7.25 -0.85 16.88
C LEU A 80 -8.04 -2.00 17.53
N TYR A 81 -7.90 -3.19 16.98
CA TYR A 81 -8.46 -4.40 17.56
C TYR A 81 -7.45 -5.08 18.48
N ALA A 82 -7.96 -5.83 19.44
CA ALA A 82 -7.17 -6.72 20.28
C ALA A 82 -7.87 -8.07 20.44
N ILE A 83 -7.07 -9.11 20.67
CA ILE A 83 -7.56 -10.41 21.14
C ILE A 83 -7.16 -10.57 22.60
N ALA A 84 -8.08 -11.04 23.43
CA ALA A 84 -7.81 -11.49 24.78
C ALA A 84 -8.07 -12.98 24.95
N ARG A 85 -7.26 -13.64 25.77
CA ARG A 85 -7.57 -14.95 26.35
C ARG A 85 -8.53 -14.75 27.51
N THR A 86 -9.65 -15.46 27.50
CA THR A 86 -10.64 -15.40 28.57
C THR A 86 -10.31 -16.38 29.70
N SER A 87 -10.65 -16.00 30.93
CA SER A 87 -10.58 -16.89 32.10
C SER A 87 -11.96 -17.00 32.78
N PRO A 88 -12.41 -18.20 33.15
CA PRO A 88 -11.78 -19.51 32.92
C PRO A 88 -11.92 -20.00 31.47
N GLY A 89 -11.17 -21.04 31.10
CA GLY A 89 -11.43 -21.85 29.90
C GLY A 89 -10.63 -21.53 28.63
N ASN A 90 -9.69 -20.57 28.68
CA ASN A 90 -8.82 -20.23 27.54
C ASN A 90 -9.58 -19.95 26.24
N GLY A 91 -10.80 -19.42 26.33
CA GLY A 91 -11.51 -18.90 25.17
C GLY A 91 -10.82 -17.66 24.61
N GLY A 92 -11.36 -17.11 23.52
CA GLY A 92 -10.92 -15.84 22.98
C GLY A 92 -12.02 -14.79 23.04
N ARG A 93 -11.65 -13.51 23.19
CA ARG A 93 -12.55 -12.37 23.04
C ARG A 93 -11.90 -11.26 22.24
N LEU A 94 -12.65 -10.72 21.28
CA LEU A 94 -12.29 -9.52 20.54
C LEU A 94 -12.54 -8.27 21.38
N TYR A 95 -11.67 -7.28 21.26
CA TYR A 95 -11.86 -5.93 21.76
C TYR A 95 -11.54 -4.92 20.66
N THR A 96 -12.15 -3.74 20.72
CA THR A 96 -11.57 -2.53 20.12
C THR A 96 -11.02 -1.64 21.22
N ILE A 97 -9.91 -0.95 20.97
CA ILE A 97 -9.25 -0.08 21.96
C ILE A 97 -9.21 1.34 21.43
N ASN A 98 -9.68 2.30 22.24
CA ASN A 98 -9.50 3.71 21.93
C ASN A 98 -8.01 4.07 22.05
N THR A 99 -7.40 4.48 20.94
CA THR A 99 -5.97 4.76 20.83
C THR A 99 -5.50 5.96 21.66
N THR A 100 -6.42 6.83 22.09
CA THR A 100 -6.11 8.01 22.92
C THR A 100 -6.24 7.71 24.40
N THR A 101 -7.28 6.98 24.81
CA THR A 101 -7.61 6.79 26.24
C THR A 101 -7.25 5.41 26.79
N GLY A 102 -6.98 4.43 25.92
CA GLY A 102 -6.80 3.02 26.31
C GLY A 102 -8.10 2.32 26.71
N ALA A 103 -9.27 2.97 26.57
CA ALA A 103 -10.55 2.32 26.88
C ALA A 103 -10.84 1.20 25.87
N ALA A 104 -10.92 -0.05 26.36
CA ALA A 104 -11.29 -1.21 25.58
C ALA A 104 -12.82 -1.42 25.60
N THR A 105 -13.39 -1.72 24.44
CA THR A 105 -14.79 -2.11 24.27
C THR A 105 -14.84 -3.58 23.88
N ALA A 106 -15.52 -4.38 24.68
CA ALA A 106 -15.67 -5.81 24.42
C ALA A 106 -16.52 -6.07 23.17
N GLY A 107 -15.99 -6.91 22.28
CA GLY A 107 -16.66 -7.43 21.10
C GLY A 107 -17.09 -8.89 21.27
N ALA A 108 -17.12 -9.63 20.16
CA ALA A 108 -17.52 -11.03 20.13
C ALA A 108 -16.53 -11.95 20.83
N THR A 109 -17.03 -13.00 21.47
CA THR A 109 -16.22 -14.15 21.86
C THR A 109 -15.92 -15.02 20.65
N LEU A 110 -14.75 -15.64 20.61
CA LEU A 110 -14.40 -16.58 19.56
C LEU A 110 -15.30 -17.81 19.64
N ILE A 111 -15.87 -18.20 18.50
CA ILE A 111 -16.76 -19.35 18.32
C ILE A 111 -16.25 -20.19 17.14
N PRO A 112 -16.50 -21.51 17.11
CA PRO A 112 -16.14 -22.32 15.96
C PRO A 112 -16.85 -21.88 14.68
N ALA A 113 -16.14 -21.96 13.56
CA ALA A 113 -16.72 -21.83 12.24
C ALA A 113 -17.91 -22.76 12.03
N ALA A 114 -18.97 -22.26 11.38
CA ALA A 114 -20.17 -23.07 11.11
C ALA A 114 -19.85 -24.29 10.24
N THR A 115 -18.88 -24.15 9.34
CA THR A 115 -18.27 -25.23 8.57
C THR A 115 -16.77 -25.28 8.87
N PRO A 116 -16.34 -26.14 9.81
CA PRO A 116 -14.93 -26.29 10.15
C PRO A 116 -14.06 -26.71 8.95
N THR A 117 -12.77 -26.44 9.05
CA THR A 117 -11.77 -26.93 8.08
C THR A 117 -11.48 -28.41 8.33
N ALA A 118 -10.56 -28.99 7.55
CA ALA A 118 -10.03 -30.33 7.81
C ALA A 118 -9.30 -30.46 9.16
N ASN A 119 -8.92 -29.34 9.80
CA ASN A 119 -8.20 -29.33 11.08
C ASN A 119 -9.13 -29.28 12.32
N GLY A 120 -10.45 -29.37 12.10
CA GLY A 120 -11.44 -29.42 13.17
C GLY A 120 -11.99 -28.04 13.59
N ALA A 121 -12.90 -28.07 14.56
CA ALA A 121 -13.57 -26.88 15.08
C ALA A 121 -12.71 -26.19 16.15
N PHE A 122 -12.78 -24.86 16.21
CA PHE A 122 -12.15 -24.11 17.30
C PHE A 122 -12.78 -24.49 18.66
N THR A 123 -11.92 -24.72 19.65
CA THR A 123 -12.32 -25.04 21.02
C THR A 123 -11.80 -23.97 21.99
N THR A 124 -10.48 -23.83 22.06
CA THR A 124 -9.79 -22.88 22.94
C THR A 124 -8.52 -22.36 22.29
N LEU A 125 -8.05 -21.22 22.77
CA LEU A 125 -6.67 -20.80 22.56
C LEU A 125 -5.75 -21.77 23.30
N ASP A 126 -4.59 -22.05 22.70
CA ASP A 126 -3.63 -22.98 23.31
C ASP A 126 -3.19 -22.48 24.69
N ALA A 127 -3.27 -23.36 25.69
CA ALA A 127 -2.89 -23.08 27.06
C ALA A 127 -1.37 -23.13 27.28
N ALA A 128 -0.65 -23.86 26.43
CA ALA A 128 0.81 -23.98 26.48
C ALA A 128 1.51 -22.79 25.82
N ALA A 129 0.81 -22.05 24.96
CA ALA A 129 1.35 -20.90 24.25
C ALA A 129 1.67 -19.73 25.17
N THR A 130 2.89 -19.22 25.07
CA THR A 130 3.38 -18.10 25.88
C THR A 130 3.33 -16.77 25.14
N SER A 131 3.25 -16.82 23.81
CA SER A 131 3.12 -15.65 22.94
C SER A 131 2.20 -15.90 21.76
N PHE A 132 1.67 -14.82 21.22
CA PHE A 132 0.81 -14.83 20.04
C PHE A 132 1.13 -13.64 19.16
N SER A 133 1.16 -13.86 17.85
CA SER A 133 1.11 -12.78 16.87
C SER A 133 -0.30 -12.57 16.36
N VAL A 134 -0.66 -11.30 16.17
CA VAL A 134 -1.96 -10.86 15.70
C VAL A 134 -1.77 -9.89 14.55
N ASP A 135 -2.42 -10.14 13.41
CA ASP A 135 -2.38 -9.24 12.26
C ASP A 135 -3.61 -9.45 11.35
N PHE A 136 -4.11 -8.40 10.73
CA PHE A 136 -5.22 -8.47 9.79
C PHE A 136 -4.75 -8.86 8.40
N ASN A 137 -5.43 -9.86 7.83
CA ASN A 137 -5.46 -10.02 6.39
C ASN A 137 -6.53 -9.09 5.80
N PRO A 138 -6.19 -7.96 5.15
CA PRO A 138 -7.17 -7.04 4.55
C PRO A 138 -7.95 -7.62 3.36
N ALA A 139 -7.37 -8.55 2.59
CA ALA A 139 -8.06 -9.18 1.47
C ALA A 139 -9.17 -10.12 1.95
N ALA A 140 -8.91 -10.88 3.01
CA ALA A 140 -9.89 -11.75 3.67
C ALA A 140 -10.80 -11.01 4.66
N ASP A 141 -10.39 -9.81 5.09
CA ASP A 141 -10.98 -9.03 6.19
C ASP A 141 -11.16 -9.87 7.46
N ALA A 142 -10.07 -10.55 7.83
CA ALA A 142 -10.00 -11.47 8.96
C ALA A 142 -8.71 -11.27 9.73
N LEU A 143 -8.79 -11.42 11.04
CA LEU A 143 -7.63 -11.42 11.91
C LEU A 143 -6.96 -12.80 11.87
N ARG A 144 -5.64 -12.81 11.75
CA ARG A 144 -4.79 -13.99 11.93
C ARG A 144 -4.25 -13.96 13.35
N LEU A 145 -4.32 -15.12 14.02
CA LEU A 145 -3.72 -15.34 15.32
C LEU A 145 -2.82 -16.57 15.21
N ILE A 146 -1.52 -16.41 15.47
CA ILE A 146 -0.54 -17.50 15.44
C ILE A 146 0.15 -17.58 16.81
N SER A 147 0.21 -18.75 17.43
CA SER A 147 0.99 -18.96 18.66
C SER A 147 2.41 -19.45 18.38
N ASP A 148 3.28 -19.29 19.37
CA ASP A 148 4.60 -19.94 19.50
C ASP A 148 4.55 -21.48 19.62
N THR A 149 3.36 -22.06 19.70
CA THR A 149 3.14 -23.51 19.62
C THR A 149 2.61 -23.96 18.25
N GLY A 150 2.47 -23.02 17.31
CA GLY A 150 2.02 -23.26 15.93
C GLY A 150 0.50 -23.28 15.75
N GLN A 151 -0.30 -22.94 16.77
CA GLN A 151 -1.75 -22.78 16.62
C GLN A 151 -2.01 -21.65 15.63
N ASN A 152 -2.70 -21.94 14.52
CA ASN A 152 -2.93 -21.01 13.42
C ASN A 152 -4.44 -20.78 13.23
N LEU A 153 -4.93 -19.60 13.60
CA LEU A 153 -6.35 -19.29 13.61
C LEU A 153 -6.67 -18.12 12.68
N ARG A 154 -7.82 -18.19 12.02
CA ARG A 154 -8.38 -17.11 11.21
C ARG A 154 -9.75 -16.73 11.75
N ILE A 155 -9.90 -15.47 12.15
CA ILE A 155 -11.01 -14.97 12.97
C ILE A 155 -11.71 -13.83 12.24
N PHE A 156 -13.01 -13.95 11.98
CA PHE A 156 -13.80 -12.84 11.45
C PHE A 156 -14.20 -11.89 12.58
N VAL A 157 -14.03 -10.58 12.38
CA VAL A 157 -14.25 -9.57 13.43
C VAL A 157 -15.57 -8.79 13.27
N ALA A 158 -16.27 -8.98 12.15
CA ALA A 158 -17.50 -8.29 11.83
C ALA A 158 -18.51 -9.24 11.18
N ASN A 159 -19.79 -8.92 11.35
CA ASN A 159 -20.86 -9.62 10.64
C ASN A 159 -20.87 -9.22 9.17
N ALA A 160 -21.05 -10.19 8.28
CA ALA A 160 -21.28 -9.99 6.85
C ALA A 160 -22.13 -11.15 6.30
N THR A 161 -22.56 -11.09 5.04
CA THR A 161 -23.29 -12.20 4.41
C THR A 161 -22.47 -13.50 4.51
N GLY A 162 -22.97 -14.47 5.27
CA GLY A 162 -22.30 -15.74 5.51
C GLY A 162 -21.11 -15.69 6.48
N ARG A 163 -20.97 -14.62 7.28
CA ARG A 163 -19.92 -14.48 8.31
C ARG A 163 -20.49 -13.92 9.60
N THR A 164 -20.07 -14.49 10.73
CA THR A 164 -20.42 -13.98 12.06
C THR A 164 -19.17 -13.45 12.77
N ALA A 165 -19.30 -12.33 13.49
CA ALA A 165 -18.20 -11.83 14.32
C ALA A 165 -17.82 -12.86 15.39
N GLY A 166 -16.52 -13.10 15.57
CA GLY A 166 -15.96 -14.15 16.43
C GLY A 166 -15.82 -15.52 15.76
N GLU A 167 -16.38 -15.71 14.56
CA GLU A 167 -16.26 -16.98 13.84
C GLU A 167 -14.79 -17.31 13.53
N THR A 168 -14.34 -18.45 14.04
CA THR A 168 -12.92 -18.84 14.08
C THR A 168 -12.69 -20.17 13.36
N PHE A 169 -11.82 -20.11 12.36
CA PHE A 169 -11.32 -21.27 11.62
C PHE A 169 -9.99 -21.71 12.22
N VAL A 170 -9.83 -23.02 12.40
CA VAL A 170 -8.54 -23.65 12.71
C VAL A 170 -7.87 -23.97 11.39
N ASP A 171 -6.80 -23.27 11.05
CA ASP A 171 -6.02 -23.53 9.84
C ASP A 171 -4.89 -24.54 10.16
N GLY A 172 -4.13 -24.95 9.14
CA GLY A 172 -3.04 -25.91 9.30
C GLY A 172 -2.01 -25.40 10.30
N THR A 173 -1.59 -26.27 11.21
CA THR A 173 -0.54 -25.96 12.20
C THR A 173 0.70 -25.47 11.46
N VAL A 174 1.31 -24.40 11.97
CA VAL A 174 2.55 -23.88 11.40
C VAL A 174 3.64 -24.96 11.48
N SER A 175 4.11 -25.44 10.32
CA SER A 175 4.93 -26.65 10.22
C SER A 175 6.43 -26.32 10.19
N ASP A 176 7.13 -26.53 11.30
CA ASP A 176 8.44 -27.21 11.42
C ASP A 176 8.95 -27.16 12.87
N ALA A 177 9.94 -27.99 13.23
CA ALA A 177 10.44 -28.21 14.60
C ALA A 177 11.09 -26.98 15.30
N ALA A 178 11.00 -25.79 14.71
CA ALA A 178 11.47 -24.51 15.23
C ALA A 178 10.31 -23.48 15.37
N ALA A 179 9.06 -23.95 15.52
CA ALA A 179 7.81 -23.17 15.50
C ALA A 179 7.61 -22.09 16.58
N ASP A 180 8.67 -21.40 17.02
CA ASP A 180 8.54 -20.15 17.77
C ASP A 180 8.30 -18.99 16.78
N ILE A 181 7.10 -18.96 16.19
CA ILE A 181 6.64 -17.78 15.46
C ILE A 181 6.42 -16.68 16.47
N SER A 182 7.40 -15.78 16.55
CA SER A 182 7.41 -14.71 17.53
C SER A 182 6.73 -13.43 17.02
N GLY A 183 6.43 -13.36 15.71
CA GLY A 183 5.72 -12.26 15.04
C GLY A 183 5.27 -12.67 13.64
N ALA A 184 4.17 -12.09 13.16
CA ALA A 184 3.53 -12.41 11.88
C ALA A 184 2.79 -11.17 11.37
N ALA A 185 2.92 -10.86 10.08
CA ALA A 185 2.29 -9.70 9.46
C ALA A 185 1.97 -9.93 7.98
N TYR A 186 0.88 -9.34 7.49
CA TYR A 186 0.48 -9.37 6.10
C TYR A 186 1.04 -8.19 5.31
N THR A 187 1.43 -8.43 4.06
CA THR A 187 1.66 -7.34 3.11
C THR A 187 0.34 -6.72 2.65
N ASN A 188 0.41 -5.50 2.12
CA ASN A 188 -0.72 -4.77 1.54
C ASN A 188 -1.81 -4.44 2.57
N SER A 189 -1.43 -4.02 3.78
CA SER A 189 -2.30 -3.71 4.94
C SER A 189 -3.21 -2.48 4.75
N PHE A 190 -3.90 -2.38 3.63
CA PHE A 190 -4.82 -1.30 3.27
C PHE A 190 -6.16 -1.86 2.77
N ASP A 191 -7.24 -1.08 2.92
CA ASP A 191 -8.54 -1.52 2.46
C ASP A 191 -8.65 -1.57 0.93
N GLY A 192 -9.25 -2.64 0.42
CA GLY A 192 -9.48 -2.82 -1.01
C GLY A 192 -8.39 -3.60 -1.75
N THR A 193 -7.29 -3.99 -1.08
CA THR A 193 -6.34 -4.95 -1.68
C THR A 193 -7.04 -6.28 -2.00
N THR A 194 -6.59 -6.93 -3.08
CA THR A 194 -7.05 -8.26 -3.48
C THR A 194 -6.04 -9.37 -3.21
N ASN A 195 -4.80 -9.01 -2.87
CA ASN A 195 -3.71 -9.96 -2.63
C ASN A 195 -2.87 -9.54 -1.42
N THR A 196 -2.43 -10.53 -0.65
CA THR A 196 -1.61 -10.36 0.56
C THR A 196 -0.64 -11.53 0.67
N ARG A 197 0.54 -11.31 1.24
CA ARG A 197 1.49 -12.36 1.64
C ARG A 197 1.65 -12.35 3.16
N LEU A 198 1.68 -13.51 3.80
CA LEU A 198 1.94 -13.64 5.24
C LEU A 198 3.42 -13.89 5.49
N LEU A 199 4.08 -12.99 6.21
CA LEU A 199 5.46 -13.16 6.64
C LEU A 199 5.50 -13.39 8.14
N ASN A 200 6.42 -14.25 8.58
CA ASN A 200 6.63 -14.52 10.00
C ASN A 200 8.09 -14.29 10.39
N ILE A 201 8.31 -14.01 11.67
CA ILE A 201 9.63 -13.95 12.30
C ILE A 201 9.79 -15.20 13.16
N ASP A 202 10.80 -16.00 12.82
CA ASP A 202 11.30 -17.12 13.61
C ASP A 202 12.57 -16.64 14.33
N THR A 203 12.47 -16.47 15.65
CA THR A 203 13.60 -16.03 16.49
C THR A 203 14.49 -17.18 16.94
N VAL A 204 14.08 -18.43 16.77
CA VAL A 204 14.91 -19.60 17.12
C VAL A 204 15.93 -19.87 16.01
N ALA A 205 15.50 -19.78 14.75
CA ALA A 205 16.37 -19.94 13.60
C ALA A 205 16.88 -18.61 13.03
N ASP A 206 16.50 -17.47 13.62
CA ASP A 206 16.82 -16.11 13.18
C ASP A 206 16.47 -15.86 11.71
N ASN A 207 15.25 -16.24 11.30
CA ASN A 207 14.78 -16.10 9.92
C ASN A 207 13.50 -15.27 9.80
N LEU A 208 13.41 -14.51 8.71
CA LEU A 208 12.14 -14.12 8.13
C LEU A 208 11.65 -15.29 7.26
N THR A 209 10.42 -15.72 7.45
CA THR A 209 9.79 -16.79 6.67
C THR A 209 8.55 -16.28 5.96
N PHE A 210 8.22 -16.92 4.84
CA PHE A 210 6.97 -16.76 4.11
C PHE A 210 6.08 -17.96 4.41
N GLN A 211 4.85 -17.71 4.88
CA GLN A 211 3.87 -18.76 5.11
C GLN A 211 2.99 -18.94 3.88
N ASN A 212 3.17 -20.06 3.18
CA ASN A 212 2.56 -20.25 1.87
C ASN A 212 2.14 -21.71 1.59
N PRO A 213 0.82 -21.97 1.46
CA PRO A 213 -0.29 -21.06 1.72
C PRO A 213 -0.43 -20.67 3.21
N PRO A 214 -0.93 -19.46 3.55
CA PRO A 214 -1.20 -19.06 4.93
C PRO A 214 -2.08 -20.04 5.72
N ASN A 215 -3.05 -20.66 5.06
CA ASN A 215 -3.99 -21.58 5.72
C ASN A 215 -3.42 -23.00 5.90
N ASP A 216 -2.29 -23.32 5.26
CA ASP A 216 -1.66 -24.64 5.40
C ASP A 216 -0.61 -24.64 6.50
N GLY A 217 -0.11 -23.46 6.90
CA GLY A 217 0.91 -23.32 7.93
C GLY A 217 2.35 -23.52 7.42
N THR A 218 2.53 -23.97 6.17
CA THR A 218 3.83 -24.24 5.55
C THR A 218 4.74 -23.02 5.54
N GLN A 219 5.96 -23.15 6.10
CA GLN A 219 6.97 -22.09 6.12
C GLN A 219 8.00 -22.27 4.99
N VAL A 220 8.40 -21.15 4.38
CA VAL A 220 9.52 -21.07 3.44
C VAL A 220 10.47 -19.99 3.93
N VAL A 221 11.75 -20.30 4.12
CA VAL A 221 12.73 -19.28 4.53
C VAL A 221 12.82 -18.21 3.46
N ALA A 222 12.54 -16.96 3.83
CA ALA A 222 12.57 -15.82 2.93
C ALA A 222 13.95 -15.14 2.96
N ALA A 223 14.49 -14.90 4.16
CA ALA A 223 15.80 -14.29 4.38
C ALA A 223 16.27 -14.54 5.82
N PRO A 224 17.59 -14.59 6.09
CA PRO A 224 18.07 -14.52 7.46
C PRO A 224 17.78 -13.13 8.07
N LEU A 225 17.42 -13.05 9.35
CA LEU A 225 17.25 -11.77 10.05
C LEU A 225 18.56 -11.00 10.13
N GLY A 226 19.67 -11.72 10.39
CA GLY A 226 21.00 -11.13 10.56
C GLY A 226 21.29 -10.58 11.96
N VAL A 227 20.36 -10.79 12.89
CA VAL A 227 20.49 -10.52 14.32
C VAL A 227 20.04 -11.76 15.07
N ASN A 228 20.62 -12.00 16.24
CA ASN A 228 20.15 -13.05 17.16
C ASN A 228 19.01 -12.48 18.01
N ALA A 229 17.78 -12.76 17.59
CA ALA A 229 16.57 -12.31 18.26
C ALA A 229 16.10 -13.35 19.27
N SER A 230 15.26 -12.94 20.23
CA SER A 230 14.68 -13.90 21.19
C SER A 230 13.33 -13.45 21.72
N GLY A 231 12.48 -14.43 22.04
CA GLY A 231 11.18 -14.23 22.68
C GLY A 231 10.18 -13.47 21.80
N MET A 232 9.04 -13.08 22.40
CA MET A 232 7.99 -12.36 21.70
C MET A 232 8.50 -11.05 21.08
N VAL A 233 8.16 -10.86 19.81
CA VAL A 233 8.46 -9.66 19.05
C VAL A 233 7.16 -8.95 18.63
N GLY A 234 7.23 -7.65 18.39
CA GLY A 234 6.21 -6.98 17.60
C GLY A 234 6.62 -7.05 16.14
N PHE A 235 5.72 -7.41 15.21
CA PHE A 235 5.99 -7.35 13.77
C PHE A 235 4.73 -6.89 13.03
N ASP A 236 4.90 -5.92 12.14
CA ASP A 236 3.82 -5.39 11.29
C ASP A 236 4.46 -4.79 10.02
N ILE A 237 3.69 -4.68 8.94
CA ILE A 237 4.14 -4.26 7.62
C ILE A 237 3.40 -3.00 7.19
N ASP A 238 4.16 -1.99 6.75
CA ASP A 238 3.61 -0.74 6.25
C ASP A 238 2.88 -0.96 4.92
N ALA A 239 1.59 -0.62 4.89
CA ALA A 239 0.74 -0.79 3.73
C ALA A 239 1.20 -0.04 2.46
N ARG A 240 1.96 1.05 2.61
CA ARG A 240 2.36 1.91 1.48
C ARG A 240 3.40 1.24 0.61
N ASN A 241 4.41 0.65 1.24
CA ASN A 241 5.63 0.18 0.57
C ASN A 241 6.01 -1.27 0.91
N ASN A 242 5.20 -1.96 1.72
CA ASN A 242 5.49 -3.29 2.26
C ASN A 242 6.82 -3.37 3.02
N ARG A 243 7.29 -2.28 3.61
CA ARG A 243 8.43 -2.34 4.52
C ARG A 243 7.95 -2.88 5.87
N GLY A 244 8.54 -3.98 6.30
CA GLY A 244 8.29 -4.52 7.63
C GLY A 244 8.95 -3.69 8.72
N TYR A 245 8.37 -3.71 9.91
CA TYR A 245 8.92 -3.13 11.11
C TYR A 245 8.80 -4.13 12.24
N ALA A 246 9.86 -4.29 13.04
CA ALA A 246 9.88 -5.26 14.12
C ALA A 246 10.48 -4.70 15.41
N LEU A 247 9.94 -5.09 16.56
CA LEU A 247 10.56 -4.91 17.87
C LEU A 247 11.20 -6.24 18.28
N LEU A 248 12.52 -6.33 18.14
CA LEU A 248 13.28 -7.55 18.41
C LEU A 248 14.05 -7.41 19.74
N ASN A 249 14.05 -8.44 20.59
CA ASN A 249 14.98 -8.49 21.72
C ASN A 249 16.34 -8.98 21.23
N VAL A 250 17.34 -8.09 21.20
CA VAL A 250 18.71 -8.39 20.78
C VAL A 250 19.65 -8.05 21.93
N GLY A 251 20.35 -9.04 22.46
CA GLY A 251 21.29 -8.84 23.57
C GLY A 251 20.64 -8.26 24.85
N GLY A 252 19.37 -8.61 25.12
CA GLY A 252 18.62 -8.15 26.28
C GLY A 252 18.01 -6.75 26.16
N SER A 253 18.10 -6.11 24.99
CA SER A 253 17.45 -4.82 24.70
C SER A 253 16.39 -4.98 23.64
N VAL A 254 15.26 -4.27 23.79
CA VAL A 254 14.26 -4.13 22.72
C VAL A 254 14.78 -3.14 21.69
N VAL A 255 14.95 -3.59 20.45
CA VAL A 255 15.45 -2.79 19.34
C VAL A 255 14.41 -2.76 18.23
N PHE A 256 14.03 -1.55 17.81
CA PHE A 256 13.19 -1.31 16.66
C PHE A 256 14.02 -1.48 15.37
N HIS A 257 13.54 -2.33 14.48
CA HIS A 257 14.17 -2.65 13.21
C HIS A 257 13.21 -2.36 12.06
N THR A 258 13.77 -2.02 10.91
CA THR A 258 13.07 -2.27 9.65
C THR A 258 13.41 -3.65 9.15
N ILE A 259 12.44 -4.34 8.55
CA ILE A 259 12.57 -5.65 7.93
C ILE A 259 12.37 -5.49 6.43
N ALA A 260 13.38 -5.88 5.65
CA ALA A 260 13.28 -5.93 4.20
C ALA A 260 12.42 -7.13 3.78
N ILE A 261 11.28 -6.86 3.15
CA ILE A 261 10.40 -7.91 2.63
C ILE A 261 10.82 -8.21 1.18
N PRO A 262 11.19 -9.47 0.84
CA PRO A 262 11.54 -9.82 -0.53
C PRO A 262 10.37 -9.58 -1.49
N ASP A 263 10.66 -9.11 -2.71
CA ASP A 263 9.63 -8.96 -3.76
C ASP A 263 8.88 -10.28 -3.98
N SER A 264 7.59 -10.20 -4.28
CA SER A 264 6.74 -11.35 -4.64
C SER A 264 7.31 -12.27 -5.72
N THR A 265 8.21 -11.77 -6.56
CA THR A 265 8.83 -12.49 -7.68
C THR A 265 10.25 -12.99 -7.38
N ALA A 266 10.78 -12.72 -6.19
CA ALA A 266 12.13 -13.13 -5.82
C ALA A 266 12.24 -14.66 -5.62
N THR A 267 13.36 -15.24 -6.04
CA THR A 267 13.73 -16.61 -5.66
C THR A 267 14.18 -16.61 -4.20
N LEU A 268 13.53 -17.43 -3.37
CA LEU A 268 13.83 -17.55 -1.94
C LEU A 268 14.78 -18.73 -1.63
N PRO A 269 15.63 -18.63 -0.61
CA PRO A 269 15.85 -17.44 0.24
C PRO A 269 16.68 -16.36 -0.49
N VAL A 270 16.37 -15.09 -0.23
CA VAL A 270 17.25 -13.98 -0.64
C VAL A 270 18.46 -13.90 0.30
N SER A 271 19.61 -13.49 -0.23
CA SER A 271 20.84 -13.36 0.55
C SER A 271 20.91 -12.03 1.30
N GLY A 272 21.57 -12.06 2.47
CA GLY A 272 21.81 -10.87 3.30
C GLY A 272 20.78 -10.69 4.43
N PRO A 273 21.10 -9.83 5.41
CA PRO A 273 20.27 -9.63 6.58
C PRO A 273 18.99 -8.84 6.22
N ALA A 274 17.83 -9.36 6.62
CA ALA A 274 16.56 -8.67 6.46
C ALA A 274 16.37 -7.53 7.47
N ALA A 275 16.92 -7.67 8.69
CA ALA A 275 16.73 -6.70 9.76
C ALA A 275 17.81 -5.61 9.75
N VAL A 276 17.37 -4.35 9.84
CA VAL A 276 18.25 -3.18 10.01
C VAL A 276 17.78 -2.38 11.21
N ALA A 277 18.65 -2.21 12.20
CA ALA A 277 18.34 -1.48 13.42
C ALA A 277 18.06 0.00 13.13
N VAL A 278 16.97 0.51 13.72
CA VAL A 278 16.58 1.93 13.69
C VAL A 278 16.91 2.60 15.01
N GLY A 279 16.63 1.93 16.14
CA GLY A 279 16.98 2.42 17.46
C GLY A 279 16.43 1.55 18.59
N THR A 280 16.89 1.80 19.82
CA THR A 280 16.44 1.08 21.01
C THR A 280 15.15 1.67 21.56
N LEU A 281 14.26 0.82 22.08
CA LEU A 281 13.03 1.20 22.75
C LEU A 281 13.14 0.91 24.25
N ASN A 282 12.88 1.91 25.10
CA ASN A 282 12.93 1.76 26.56
C ASN A 282 11.59 1.26 27.12
N ILE A 283 11.17 0.07 26.67
CA ILE A 283 9.95 -0.60 27.13
C ILE A 283 10.25 -2.09 27.35
N SER A 284 9.50 -2.74 28.22
CA SER A 284 9.64 -4.16 28.52
C SER A 284 8.31 -4.89 28.43
N GLY A 285 8.36 -6.20 28.18
CA GLY A 285 7.18 -7.05 28.17
C GLY A 285 6.25 -6.75 26.99
N ILE A 286 6.79 -6.69 25.78
CA ILE A 286 5.99 -6.53 24.56
C ILE A 286 5.04 -7.71 24.41
N VAL A 287 3.78 -7.41 24.12
CA VAL A 287 2.73 -8.38 23.79
C VAL A 287 2.27 -8.21 22.33
N GLY A 288 2.34 -7.00 21.80
CA GLY A 288 2.01 -6.76 20.40
C GLY A 288 2.48 -5.40 19.93
N MET A 289 2.58 -5.24 18.63
CA MET A 289 2.87 -3.98 17.98
C MET A 289 1.93 -3.82 16.79
N ALA A 290 1.44 -2.61 16.58
CA ALA A 290 0.61 -2.27 15.45
C ALA A 290 1.03 -0.92 14.87
N LEU A 291 1.12 -0.84 13.56
CA LEU A 291 1.42 0.34 12.78
C LEU A 291 0.12 1.06 12.47
N VAL A 292 0.09 2.37 12.67
CA VAL A 292 -1.00 3.17 12.14
C VAL A 292 -0.97 3.04 10.62
N GLN A 293 -2.04 2.45 10.08
CA GLN A 293 -2.20 2.27 8.64
C GLN A 293 -2.52 3.63 7.99
N PRO A 294 -2.05 3.88 6.75
CA PRO A 294 -2.39 5.08 6.01
C PRO A 294 -3.90 5.15 5.73
N THR A 295 -4.39 6.33 5.35
CA THR A 295 -5.75 6.48 4.82
C THR A 295 -5.99 5.49 3.69
N ALA A 296 -7.19 4.90 3.66
CA ALA A 296 -7.57 3.97 2.60
C ALA A 296 -7.34 4.62 1.22
N PRO A 297 -6.78 3.87 0.26
CA PRO A 297 -6.46 4.40 -1.05
C PRO A 297 -7.74 4.83 -1.78
N THR A 298 -7.62 5.87 -2.59
CA THR A 298 -8.72 6.41 -3.39
C THR A 298 -8.31 6.46 -4.84
N ALA A 299 -9.28 6.34 -5.74
CA ALA A 299 -9.04 6.48 -7.17
C ALA A 299 -9.53 7.84 -7.67
N VAL A 300 -8.80 8.40 -8.63
CA VAL A 300 -9.14 9.60 -9.37
C VAL A 300 -9.18 9.26 -10.85
N ALA A 301 -10.35 9.38 -11.47
CA ALA A 301 -10.50 9.22 -12.91
C ALA A 301 -10.62 10.59 -13.60
N LEU A 302 -10.02 10.71 -14.79
CA LEU A 302 -10.22 11.86 -15.68
C LEU A 302 -11.46 11.62 -16.54
N ASP A 303 -12.51 12.40 -16.30
CA ASP A 303 -13.69 12.44 -17.17
C ASP A 303 -13.37 13.26 -18.42
N GLY A 304 -13.53 12.59 -19.56
CA GLY A 304 -13.21 13.08 -20.88
C GLY A 304 -14.18 14.09 -21.46
N ASN A 305 -15.34 14.31 -20.81
CA ASN A 305 -16.46 15.16 -21.24
C ASN A 305 -16.06 16.20 -22.31
N THR A 306 -16.52 15.98 -23.53
CA THR A 306 -16.20 16.81 -24.70
C THR A 306 -17.13 18.01 -24.88
N ALA A 307 -18.24 18.08 -24.12
CA ALA A 307 -19.26 19.11 -24.23
C ALA A 307 -19.18 20.19 -23.12
N GLY A 308 -18.13 20.19 -22.29
CA GLY A 308 -17.92 21.14 -21.20
C GLY A 308 -16.50 21.08 -20.61
N SER A 309 -16.30 21.69 -19.44
CA SER A 309 -15.04 21.52 -18.69
C SER A 309 -14.88 20.07 -18.25
N GLN A 310 -13.69 19.50 -18.49
CA GLN A 310 -13.34 18.17 -17.97
C GLN A 310 -13.45 18.15 -16.45
N ARG A 311 -13.69 16.97 -15.90
CA ARG A 311 -13.86 16.76 -14.45
C ARG A 311 -12.91 15.69 -13.95
N LEU A 312 -12.54 15.78 -12.69
CA LEU A 312 -11.95 14.67 -11.94
C LEU A 312 -13.06 13.95 -11.18
N LEU A 313 -13.10 12.63 -11.27
CA LEU A 313 -14.02 11.78 -10.53
C LEU A 313 -13.26 11.07 -9.43
N LYS A 314 -13.56 11.39 -8.17
CA LYS A 314 -12.91 10.79 -7.00
C LYS A 314 -13.85 9.81 -6.30
N PHE A 315 -13.38 8.59 -6.05
CA PHE A 315 -14.16 7.54 -5.41
C PHE A 315 -13.30 6.59 -4.57
N GLY A 316 -13.94 5.92 -3.61
CA GLY A 316 -13.33 4.82 -2.87
C GLY A 316 -13.36 3.52 -3.67
N ILE A 317 -12.36 2.67 -3.49
CA ILE A 317 -12.18 1.44 -4.29
C ILE A 317 -13.32 0.45 -4.10
N ARG A 318 -13.92 0.43 -2.90
CA ARG A 318 -15.08 -0.42 -2.56
C ARG A 318 -16.44 0.18 -2.90
N THR A 319 -16.48 1.44 -3.32
CA THR A 319 -17.72 2.18 -3.58
C THR A 319 -17.57 3.08 -4.80
N PRO A 320 -17.16 2.55 -5.98
CA PRO A 320 -16.93 3.36 -7.18
C PRO A 320 -18.19 4.14 -7.62
N ASN A 321 -19.38 3.62 -7.31
CA ASN A 321 -20.68 4.23 -7.62
C ASN A 321 -20.98 5.51 -6.82
N THR A 322 -20.16 5.82 -5.81
CA THR A 322 -20.27 7.04 -4.97
C THR A 322 -19.35 8.18 -5.42
N ALA A 323 -18.86 8.13 -6.66
CA ALA A 323 -17.92 9.12 -7.18
C ALA A 323 -18.43 10.56 -7.06
N THR A 324 -17.54 11.42 -6.59
CA THR A 324 -17.71 12.88 -6.56
C THR A 324 -17.02 13.48 -7.79
N ALA A 325 -17.59 14.54 -8.35
CA ALA A 325 -17.07 15.19 -9.56
C ALA A 325 -16.59 16.60 -9.27
N THR A 326 -15.35 16.91 -9.65
CA THR A 326 -14.74 18.23 -9.49
C THR A 326 -14.33 18.78 -10.85
N ALA A 327 -14.85 19.95 -11.23
CA ALA A 327 -14.49 20.57 -12.51
C ALA A 327 -13.03 21.01 -12.53
N ILE A 328 -12.33 20.74 -13.63
CA ILE A 328 -10.96 21.19 -13.83
C ILE A 328 -10.98 22.67 -14.24
N THR A 329 -10.10 23.45 -13.61
CA THR A 329 -9.91 24.88 -13.87
C THR A 329 -8.42 25.18 -14.09
N GLY A 330 -8.09 26.36 -14.62
CA GLY A 330 -6.69 26.77 -14.85
C GLY A 330 -6.06 26.29 -16.15
N LEU A 331 -6.78 25.51 -16.97
CA LEU A 331 -6.36 25.17 -18.33
C LEU A 331 -6.58 26.34 -19.29
N PRO A 332 -5.67 26.58 -20.26
CA PRO A 332 -5.91 27.54 -21.34
C PRO A 332 -7.12 27.18 -22.21
N SER A 333 -7.73 28.19 -22.81
CA SER A 333 -8.92 28.00 -23.66
C SER A 333 -8.64 27.03 -24.82
N GLY A 334 -9.50 26.02 -24.97
CA GLY A 334 -9.37 24.99 -26.02
C GLY A 334 -8.37 23.88 -25.71
N GLU A 335 -7.66 23.94 -24.57
CA GLU A 335 -6.80 22.85 -24.11
C GLU A 335 -7.58 21.90 -23.20
N ARG A 336 -7.24 20.62 -23.29
CA ARG A 336 -7.80 19.56 -22.45
C ARG A 336 -6.70 18.64 -21.96
N LEU A 337 -6.90 17.99 -20.82
CA LEU A 337 -6.06 16.88 -20.37
C LEU A 337 -6.34 15.61 -21.19
N LEU A 338 -5.26 14.91 -21.51
CA LEU A 338 -5.27 13.62 -22.20
C LEU A 338 -5.13 12.47 -21.19
N SER A 339 -4.32 12.66 -20.15
CA SER A 339 -4.06 11.66 -19.11
C SER A 339 -3.61 12.32 -17.81
N ILE A 340 -3.67 11.58 -16.71
CA ILE A 340 -3.26 11.99 -15.37
C ILE A 340 -2.54 10.84 -14.66
N ASP A 341 -1.60 11.17 -13.77
CA ASP A 341 -1.02 10.21 -12.84
C ASP A 341 -0.43 10.87 -11.57
N PHE A 342 -0.47 10.18 -10.43
CA PHE A 342 0.15 10.62 -9.19
C PHE A 342 1.65 10.32 -9.20
N ARG A 343 2.47 11.33 -8.93
CA ARG A 343 3.91 11.12 -8.72
C ARG A 343 4.16 10.55 -7.32
N PRO A 344 4.69 9.32 -7.19
CA PRO A 344 4.82 8.71 -5.87
C PRO A 344 5.70 9.53 -4.92
N SER A 345 6.81 10.09 -5.41
CA SER A 345 7.80 10.83 -4.61
C SER A 345 7.29 12.11 -3.93
N ASN A 346 6.18 12.69 -4.40
CA ASN A 346 5.61 13.91 -3.80
C ASN A 346 4.08 13.90 -3.62
N GLY A 347 3.38 12.85 -4.08
CA GLY A 347 1.94 12.69 -3.95
C GLY A 347 1.09 13.67 -4.77
N ARG A 348 1.68 14.44 -5.70
CA ARG A 348 0.95 15.38 -6.56
C ARG A 348 0.41 14.68 -7.80
N LEU A 349 -0.81 15.02 -8.19
CA LEU A 349 -1.40 14.60 -9.47
C LEU A 349 -0.81 15.43 -10.60
N TYR A 350 -0.21 14.79 -11.58
CA TYR A 350 0.25 15.39 -12.82
C TYR A 350 -0.75 15.09 -13.93
N GLY A 351 -0.85 15.99 -14.91
CA GLY A 351 -1.67 15.81 -16.09
C GLY A 351 -0.98 16.28 -17.35
N LEU A 352 -1.11 15.51 -18.43
CA LEU A 352 -0.63 15.86 -19.76
C LEU A 352 -1.76 16.47 -20.57
N SER A 353 -1.57 17.66 -21.13
CA SER A 353 -2.56 18.33 -21.97
C SER A 353 -2.38 18.08 -23.47
N SER A 354 -3.43 18.39 -24.24
CA SER A 354 -3.46 18.34 -25.70
C SER A 354 -2.43 19.24 -26.38
N ALA A 355 -1.88 20.23 -25.68
CA ALA A 355 -0.82 21.11 -26.16
C ALA A 355 0.58 20.64 -25.75
N GLY A 356 0.72 19.44 -25.16
CA GLY A 356 2.00 18.96 -24.65
C GLY A 356 2.49 19.72 -23.42
N LYS A 357 1.59 20.31 -22.64
CA LYS A 357 1.93 20.90 -21.33
C LYS A 357 1.68 19.92 -20.20
N ILE A 358 2.57 19.93 -19.22
CA ILE A 358 2.49 19.17 -17.98
C ILE A 358 1.94 20.10 -16.90
N PHE A 359 0.82 19.71 -16.31
CA PHE A 359 0.20 20.41 -15.20
C PHE A 359 0.36 19.61 -13.92
N THR A 360 0.40 20.30 -12.78
CA THR A 360 0.03 19.72 -11.50
C THR A 360 -1.41 20.10 -11.20
N ILE A 361 -2.19 19.18 -10.64
CA ILE A 361 -3.63 19.35 -10.45
C ILE A 361 -3.96 19.03 -9.00
N ASN A 362 -4.71 19.90 -8.34
CA ASN A 362 -5.26 19.57 -7.03
C ASN A 362 -6.52 18.71 -7.23
N PRO A 363 -6.55 17.44 -6.77
CA PRO A 363 -7.67 16.54 -7.05
C PRO A 363 -8.97 16.93 -6.32
N ASP A 364 -8.87 17.71 -5.23
CA ASP A 364 -10.03 18.10 -4.43
C ASP A 364 -10.69 19.39 -4.96
N THR A 365 -9.91 20.29 -5.59
CA THR A 365 -10.41 21.58 -6.14
C THR A 365 -10.43 21.66 -7.65
N GLY A 366 -9.75 20.75 -8.35
CA GLY A 366 -9.61 20.74 -9.82
C GLY A 366 -8.69 21.84 -10.37
N ALA A 367 -8.03 22.63 -9.52
CA ALA A 367 -7.11 23.68 -9.96
C ALA A 367 -5.86 23.09 -10.60
N ALA A 368 -5.67 23.35 -11.90
CA ALA A 368 -4.48 22.98 -12.65
C ALA A 368 -3.47 24.15 -12.68
N THR A 369 -2.22 23.86 -12.35
CA THR A 369 -1.09 24.79 -12.40
C THR A 369 -0.05 24.28 -13.38
N LEU A 370 0.33 25.10 -14.35
CA LEU A 370 1.34 24.74 -15.35
C LEU A 370 2.68 24.45 -14.65
N GLY A 371 3.23 23.26 -14.87
CA GLY A 371 4.57 22.88 -14.45
C GLY A 371 5.59 23.18 -15.54
N SER A 372 5.41 22.58 -16.72
CA SER A 372 6.32 22.75 -17.86
C SER A 372 5.62 22.47 -19.19
N THR A 373 6.32 22.72 -20.29
CA THR A 373 5.91 22.30 -21.64
C THR A 373 6.91 21.28 -22.15
N LEU A 374 6.46 20.18 -22.74
CA LEU A 374 7.33 19.18 -23.35
C LEU A 374 8.27 19.85 -24.35
N SER A 375 9.56 19.55 -24.24
CA SER A 375 10.58 20.06 -25.14
C SER A 375 11.52 18.93 -25.56
N VAL A 376 11.50 18.56 -26.84
CA VAL A 376 12.52 17.68 -27.43
C VAL A 376 13.51 18.56 -28.18
N ALA A 377 14.79 18.19 -28.20
CA ALA A 377 15.81 18.95 -28.92
C ALA A 377 15.53 19.07 -30.44
N THR A 378 14.73 18.17 -31.03
CA THR A 378 14.49 18.12 -32.48
C THR A 378 13.07 17.72 -32.95
N ASP A 379 12.26 16.95 -32.20
CA ASP A 379 11.11 16.25 -32.82
C ASP A 379 9.70 16.53 -32.26
N ILE A 380 9.54 17.22 -31.12
CA ILE A 380 8.21 17.76 -30.70
C ILE A 380 8.12 19.23 -31.13
N VAL A 381 8.46 19.48 -32.40
CA VAL A 381 8.20 20.78 -33.04
C VAL A 381 6.78 20.67 -33.60
N ASN A 382 5.81 21.31 -32.93
CA ASN A 382 4.34 21.29 -33.14
C ASN A 382 3.49 20.48 -32.14
N GLY A 383 4.08 20.00 -31.03
CA GLY A 383 3.31 19.36 -29.95
C GLY A 383 2.96 17.89 -30.21
N LEU A 384 2.03 17.36 -29.41
CA LEU A 384 1.53 15.99 -29.54
C LEU A 384 0.65 15.85 -30.79
N ALA A 385 0.68 14.68 -31.44
CA ALA A 385 -0.14 14.41 -32.61
C ALA A 385 -1.63 14.48 -32.29
N ALA A 386 -2.37 15.32 -33.02
CA ALA A 386 -3.79 15.52 -32.80
C ALA A 386 -4.60 14.24 -33.06
N GLY A 387 -5.65 14.02 -32.27
CA GLY A 387 -6.55 12.88 -32.40
C GLY A 387 -5.99 11.54 -31.90
N LYS A 388 -4.80 11.54 -31.29
CA LYS A 388 -4.21 10.35 -30.66
C LYS A 388 -4.55 10.27 -29.18
N ASN A 389 -4.63 9.04 -28.69
CA ASN A 389 -4.72 8.77 -27.26
C ASN A 389 -3.30 8.77 -26.68
N TYR A 390 -3.15 9.35 -25.50
CA TYR A 390 -1.90 9.38 -24.76
C TYR A 390 -2.14 8.90 -23.36
N ALA A 391 -1.24 8.06 -22.85
CA ALA A 391 -1.24 7.61 -21.48
C ALA A 391 0.07 8.01 -20.81
N ILE A 392 -0.03 8.35 -19.53
CA ILE A 392 1.13 8.70 -18.73
C ILE A 392 1.15 7.88 -17.46
N ASP A 393 2.35 7.59 -16.97
CA ASP A 393 2.56 7.01 -15.65
C ASP A 393 3.97 7.37 -15.15
N ILE A 394 4.15 7.54 -13.85
CA ILE A 394 5.42 7.98 -13.27
C ILE A 394 6.12 6.80 -12.60
N ASN A 395 7.28 6.44 -13.15
CA ASN A 395 8.12 5.41 -12.56
C ASN A 395 8.62 5.84 -11.16
N PRO A 396 8.26 5.14 -10.07
CA PRO A 396 8.68 5.50 -8.72
C PRO A 396 10.19 5.28 -8.46
N ALA A 397 10.82 4.29 -9.10
CA ALA A 397 12.25 4.00 -8.91
C ALA A 397 13.14 5.00 -9.66
N ALA A 398 12.78 5.32 -10.90
CA ALA A 398 13.52 6.26 -11.74
C ALA A 398 13.09 7.73 -11.54
N ASP A 399 11.97 7.96 -10.86
CA ASP A 399 11.31 9.26 -10.73
C ASP A 399 11.17 9.95 -12.11
N ALA A 400 10.51 9.27 -13.05
CA ALA A 400 10.39 9.73 -14.43
C ALA A 400 9.00 9.42 -15.01
N LEU A 401 8.39 10.42 -15.63
CA LEU A 401 7.14 10.30 -16.36
C LEU A 401 7.39 9.58 -17.69
N ARG A 402 6.67 8.48 -17.90
CA ARG A 402 6.52 7.82 -19.18
C ARG A 402 5.32 8.42 -19.90
N ILE A 403 5.45 8.62 -21.21
CA ILE A 403 4.34 9.03 -22.08
C ILE A 403 4.32 8.07 -23.26
N VAL A 404 3.21 7.36 -23.45
CA VAL A 404 2.99 6.53 -24.63
C VAL A 404 1.77 7.01 -25.40
N SER A 405 1.72 6.69 -26.70
CA SER A 405 0.58 7.03 -27.54
C SER A 405 -0.03 5.80 -28.21
N SER A 406 -1.29 5.91 -28.62
CA SER A 406 -1.83 5.07 -29.69
C SER A 406 -1.00 5.24 -30.98
N PRO A 407 -0.99 4.26 -31.90
CA PRO A 407 -0.27 4.34 -33.17
C PRO A 407 -0.52 5.66 -33.92
N ASP A 408 0.53 6.31 -34.42
CA ASP A 408 0.42 7.57 -35.15
C ASP A 408 0.34 7.40 -36.68
N GLY A 409 0.60 8.45 -37.46
CA GLY A 409 0.54 8.41 -38.93
C GLY A 409 1.54 7.46 -39.59
N ASP A 410 2.61 7.07 -38.88
CA ASP A 410 3.57 6.05 -39.34
C ASP A 410 3.23 4.63 -38.87
N GLY A 411 2.14 4.47 -38.10
CA GLY A 411 1.66 3.20 -37.58
C GLY A 411 2.34 2.73 -36.29
N ALA A 412 3.32 3.47 -35.75
CA ALA A 412 4.00 3.15 -34.50
C ALA A 412 3.41 3.91 -33.31
N SER A 413 3.38 3.24 -32.15
CA SER A 413 3.07 3.89 -30.86
C SER A 413 4.32 4.58 -30.33
N LYS A 414 4.22 5.88 -30.02
CA LYS A 414 5.35 6.68 -29.55
C LYS A 414 5.66 6.45 -28.09
N ASN A 415 6.91 6.68 -27.72
CA ASN A 415 7.45 6.41 -26.41
C ASN A 415 8.38 7.53 -25.94
N TYR A 416 7.95 8.33 -24.98
CA TYR A 416 8.71 9.45 -24.45
C TYR A 416 8.93 9.33 -22.95
N ARG A 417 9.97 10.00 -22.46
CA ARG A 417 10.28 10.08 -21.04
C ARG A 417 10.63 11.50 -20.62
N VAL A 418 10.10 11.95 -19.48
CA VAL A 418 10.46 13.22 -18.84
C VAL A 418 10.94 12.92 -17.43
N LEU A 419 12.19 13.27 -17.11
CA LEU A 419 12.72 13.09 -15.76
C LEU A 419 11.98 13.97 -14.75
N GLY A 420 11.81 13.49 -13.52
CA GLY A 420 11.04 14.16 -12.46
C GLY A 420 11.50 15.59 -12.18
N ALA A 421 12.80 15.85 -12.29
CA ALA A 421 13.39 17.19 -12.15
C ALA A 421 12.92 18.19 -13.23
N ASN A 422 12.42 17.70 -14.36
CA ASN A 422 11.99 18.50 -15.51
C ASN A 422 10.48 18.76 -15.56
N LEU A 423 9.66 18.01 -14.79
CA LEU A 423 8.19 18.09 -14.83
C LEU A 423 7.62 19.46 -14.43
N GLU A 424 8.36 20.20 -13.60
CA GLU A 424 7.99 21.54 -13.13
C GLU A 424 9.07 22.57 -13.46
N SER A 425 9.90 22.29 -14.48
CA SER A 425 10.96 23.19 -14.90
C SER A 425 11.08 23.27 -16.42
N THR A 426 12.01 22.52 -17.02
CA THR A 426 12.38 22.61 -18.43
C THR A 426 11.41 21.88 -19.35
N GLY A 427 10.70 20.87 -18.83
CA GLY A 427 9.95 19.91 -19.62
C GLY A 427 10.81 19.15 -20.64
N ALA A 428 12.12 19.05 -20.41
CA ALA A 428 13.03 18.34 -21.31
C ALA A 428 12.62 16.87 -21.43
N THR A 429 12.31 16.49 -22.67
CA THR A 429 11.71 15.21 -23.06
C THR A 429 12.73 14.39 -23.84
N ASN A 430 12.96 13.17 -23.38
CA ASN A 430 13.70 12.15 -24.10
C ASN A 430 12.73 11.39 -25.03
N THR A 431 13.17 11.18 -26.27
CA THR A 431 12.55 10.20 -27.17
C THR A 431 13.23 8.86 -26.96
N ASP A 432 12.48 7.87 -26.49
CA ASP A 432 12.91 6.48 -26.40
C ASP A 432 12.48 5.75 -27.68
N THR A 433 12.90 4.49 -27.86
CA THR A 433 12.50 3.71 -29.04
C THR A 433 10.99 3.48 -29.04
N ASP A 434 10.37 3.63 -30.22
CA ASP A 434 8.96 3.33 -30.45
C ASP A 434 8.60 1.91 -30.00
N LEU A 435 7.34 1.72 -29.61
CA LEU A 435 6.90 0.44 -29.10
C LEU A 435 6.96 -0.63 -30.19
N THR A 436 7.40 -1.84 -29.82
CA THR A 436 7.44 -2.99 -30.70
C THR A 436 6.96 -4.25 -30.00
N LEU A 437 6.10 -5.02 -30.66
CA LEU A 437 5.67 -6.35 -30.22
C LEU A 437 6.18 -7.37 -31.24
N ASN A 438 7.04 -8.29 -30.80
CA ASN A 438 7.73 -9.24 -31.69
C ASN A 438 8.47 -8.56 -32.86
N GLY A 439 9.03 -7.37 -32.61
CA GLY A 439 9.75 -6.57 -33.61
C GLY A 439 8.87 -5.78 -34.58
N ALA A 440 7.54 -5.91 -34.51
CA ALA A 440 6.61 -5.12 -35.31
C ALA A 440 6.16 -3.87 -34.54
N THR A 441 6.01 -2.74 -35.24
CA THR A 441 5.46 -1.48 -34.68
C THR A 441 3.93 -1.39 -34.78
N THR A 442 3.31 -2.32 -35.50
CA THR A 442 1.87 -2.36 -35.78
C THR A 442 1.20 -3.61 -35.18
N GLY A 443 -0.14 -3.61 -35.10
CA GLY A 443 -0.91 -4.78 -34.64
C GLY A 443 -1.21 -4.77 -33.14
N PHE A 444 -1.06 -3.60 -32.50
CA PHE A 444 -1.47 -3.29 -31.13
C PHE A 444 -1.76 -1.79 -31.04
N GLY A 445 -2.63 -1.42 -30.09
CA GLY A 445 -2.97 -0.02 -29.80
C GLY A 445 -2.92 0.23 -28.31
N ILE A 446 -1.85 0.87 -27.85
CA ILE A 446 -1.68 1.13 -26.42
C ILE A 446 -2.58 2.29 -25.99
N ALA A 447 -3.42 2.00 -25.02
CA ALA A 447 -4.40 2.91 -24.44
C ALA A 447 -3.94 3.50 -23.12
N GLN A 448 -3.26 2.70 -22.31
CA GLN A 448 -2.96 2.95 -20.90
C GLN A 448 -1.64 2.30 -20.54
N VAL A 449 -0.94 2.88 -19.56
CA VAL A 449 0.28 2.34 -18.98
C VAL A 449 0.26 2.50 -17.47
N ALA A 450 0.91 1.59 -16.76
CA ALA A 450 1.12 1.71 -15.32
C ALA A 450 2.40 1.03 -14.86
N TYR A 451 3.14 1.67 -13.96
CA TYR A 451 4.29 1.08 -13.27
C TYR A 451 3.88 0.34 -12.00
N THR A 452 4.52 -0.79 -11.72
CA THR A 452 4.41 -1.46 -10.42
C THR A 452 5.16 -0.70 -9.32
N ASN A 453 4.86 -1.05 -8.06
CA ASN A 453 5.54 -0.52 -6.87
C ASN A 453 5.40 1.01 -6.74
N SER A 454 4.27 1.59 -7.14
CA SER A 454 3.97 3.03 -7.11
C SER A 454 3.78 3.56 -5.69
N PHE A 455 4.87 3.59 -4.94
CA PHE A 455 4.96 4.13 -3.59
C PHE A 455 6.26 4.91 -3.39
N ALA A 456 6.29 5.74 -2.35
CA ALA A 456 7.45 6.52 -2.00
C ALA A 456 8.09 6.10 -0.67
N ASN A 457 9.37 6.43 -0.58
CA ASN A 457 10.20 6.45 0.61
C ASN A 457 10.21 5.17 1.48
N PRO A 458 11.23 4.30 1.33
CA PRO A 458 12.25 4.36 0.28
C PRO A 458 11.61 4.14 -1.09
N ALA A 459 12.19 4.75 -2.14
CA ALA A 459 11.82 4.38 -3.50
C ALA A 459 12.05 2.88 -3.71
N PRO A 460 11.19 2.19 -4.48
CA PRO A 460 11.38 0.77 -4.74
C PRO A 460 12.69 0.52 -5.48
N ALA A 461 13.30 -0.64 -5.23
CA ALA A 461 14.53 -1.04 -5.91
C ALA A 461 14.33 -1.31 -7.41
N GLY A 462 13.10 -1.57 -7.85
CA GLY A 462 12.75 -1.83 -9.23
C GLY A 462 11.26 -1.72 -9.52
N THR A 463 10.95 -1.60 -10.80
CA THR A 463 9.59 -1.45 -11.33
C THR A 463 9.45 -2.24 -12.63
N ARG A 464 8.25 -2.70 -12.92
CA ARG A 464 7.80 -3.24 -14.20
C ARG A 464 6.76 -2.29 -14.78
N LEU A 465 6.70 -2.22 -16.11
CA LEU A 465 5.74 -1.38 -16.83
C LEU A 465 4.78 -2.28 -17.60
N PHE A 466 3.49 -2.02 -17.43
CA PHE A 466 2.42 -2.75 -18.08
C PHE A 466 1.61 -1.83 -18.98
N ASP A 467 1.11 -2.38 -20.07
CA ASP A 467 0.37 -1.67 -21.08
C ASP A 467 -0.96 -2.38 -21.36
N VAL A 468 -2.00 -1.59 -21.61
CA VAL A 468 -3.27 -2.10 -22.10
C VAL A 468 -3.35 -1.89 -23.60
N ASP A 469 -3.33 -3.00 -24.35
CA ASP A 469 -3.59 -3.04 -25.77
C ASP A 469 -5.11 -3.10 -25.99
N ALA A 470 -5.72 -1.93 -26.13
CA ALA A 470 -7.17 -1.80 -26.26
C ALA A 470 -7.69 -2.33 -27.61
N ASP A 471 -6.86 -2.27 -28.66
CA ASP A 471 -7.25 -2.76 -29.99
C ASP A 471 -7.46 -4.29 -29.99
N ASN A 472 -6.72 -5.00 -29.13
CA ASN A 472 -6.78 -6.47 -29.03
C ASN A 472 -7.28 -7.00 -27.67
N ASN A 473 -7.71 -6.12 -26.77
CA ASN A 473 -8.14 -6.46 -25.41
C ASN A 473 -7.17 -7.41 -24.68
N ARG A 474 -5.89 -7.02 -24.57
CA ARG A 474 -4.88 -7.80 -23.83
C ARG A 474 -3.95 -6.91 -23.01
N LEU A 475 -3.40 -7.52 -21.96
CA LEU A 475 -2.35 -6.94 -21.14
C LEU A 475 -1.00 -7.29 -21.76
N LEU A 476 -0.13 -6.29 -21.86
CA LEU A 476 1.26 -6.43 -22.27
C LEU A 476 2.18 -5.96 -21.14
N GLN A 477 3.44 -6.36 -21.21
CA GLN A 477 4.52 -5.81 -20.40
C GLN A 477 5.57 -5.19 -21.31
N GLN A 478 5.94 -3.94 -21.05
CA GLN A 478 7.19 -3.37 -21.57
C GLN A 478 8.38 -3.98 -20.81
N THR A 479 8.99 -5.00 -21.42
CA THR A 479 10.15 -5.71 -20.83
C THR A 479 11.40 -4.84 -20.78
N ASN A 480 11.50 -3.87 -21.68
CA ASN A 480 12.46 -2.77 -21.61
C ASN A 480 11.77 -1.48 -22.07
N ALA A 481 11.41 -0.64 -21.09
CA ALA A 481 10.66 0.59 -21.35
C ALA A 481 11.39 1.57 -22.28
N ASN A 482 12.73 1.62 -22.26
CA ASN A 482 13.49 2.55 -23.11
C ASN A 482 13.71 1.98 -24.53
N ALA A 483 13.75 0.65 -24.66
CA ALA A 483 13.83 -0.01 -25.96
C ALA A 483 12.45 -0.22 -26.62
N GLY A 484 11.36 0.10 -25.93
CA GLY A 484 10.00 -0.04 -26.43
C GLY A 484 9.53 -1.49 -26.60
N THR A 485 10.24 -2.49 -26.07
CA THR A 485 9.93 -3.90 -26.34
C THR A 485 8.78 -4.40 -25.48
N LEU A 486 7.71 -4.88 -26.13
CA LEU A 486 6.51 -5.43 -25.52
C LEU A 486 6.55 -6.97 -25.52
N ALA A 487 5.97 -7.56 -24.47
CA ALA A 487 5.65 -8.97 -24.38
C ALA A 487 4.17 -9.15 -24.00
N ALA A 488 3.48 -10.09 -24.65
CA ALA A 488 2.09 -10.39 -24.34
C ALA A 488 1.96 -11.22 -23.06
N ILE A 489 1.00 -10.85 -22.21
CA ILE A 489 0.66 -11.60 -20.99
C ILE A 489 -0.60 -12.42 -21.22
N GLY A 490 -1.71 -11.77 -21.55
CA GLY A 490 -2.97 -12.47 -21.75
C GLY A 490 -4.17 -11.53 -21.91
N PRO A 491 -5.35 -12.07 -22.21
CA PRO A 491 -6.55 -11.28 -22.47
C PRO A 491 -7.04 -10.60 -21.19
N ILE A 492 -7.52 -9.36 -21.33
CA ILE A 492 -8.13 -8.60 -20.23
C ILE A 492 -9.66 -8.78 -20.15
N GLY A 493 -10.25 -9.42 -21.16
CA GLY A 493 -11.70 -9.56 -21.29
C GLY A 493 -12.17 -9.00 -22.63
N THR A 494 -13.44 -8.62 -22.71
CA THR A 494 -14.00 -7.99 -23.91
C THR A 494 -14.49 -6.60 -23.53
N PHE A 495 -13.73 -5.59 -23.92
CA PHE A 495 -14.07 -4.19 -23.71
C PHE A 495 -14.20 -3.47 -25.04
N ASN A 496 -14.91 -2.34 -25.02
CA ASN A 496 -15.26 -1.57 -26.21
C ASN A 496 -14.75 -0.12 -26.16
N ASP A 497 -13.86 0.22 -25.23
CA ASP A 497 -13.36 1.58 -25.09
C ASP A 497 -11.95 1.70 -24.51
N TYR A 498 -11.40 2.91 -24.64
CA TYR A 498 -10.23 3.39 -23.92
C TYR A 498 -10.70 3.92 -22.56
N GLY A 499 -10.15 3.41 -21.47
CA GLY A 499 -10.45 3.86 -20.10
C GLY A 499 -9.23 4.39 -19.35
N GLY A 500 -9.07 4.03 -18.08
CA GLY A 500 -7.81 4.17 -17.33
C GLY A 500 -7.31 2.86 -16.75
N PHE A 501 -6.02 2.80 -16.42
CA PHE A 501 -5.37 1.67 -15.75
C PHE A 501 -4.24 2.21 -14.88
N ASP A 502 -4.15 1.73 -13.64
CA ASP A 502 -3.11 2.13 -12.71
C ASP A 502 -2.81 1.01 -11.70
N ILE A 503 -1.58 1.00 -11.16
CA ILE A 503 -1.06 0.04 -10.21
C ILE A 503 -0.51 0.79 -9.00
N SER A 504 -0.90 0.38 -7.79
CA SER A 504 -0.43 0.99 -6.55
C SER A 504 -0.31 -0.01 -5.38
N GLY A 505 0.25 0.48 -4.29
CA GLY A 505 0.61 -0.29 -3.09
C GLY A 505 1.92 -1.07 -3.24
N GLY A 506 2.46 -1.52 -2.11
CA GLY A 506 3.51 -2.55 -2.11
C GLY A 506 3.00 -3.83 -2.79
N ASP A 507 3.89 -4.69 -3.30
CA ASP A 507 3.55 -5.96 -3.98
C ASP A 507 2.45 -5.85 -5.07
N ASN A 508 2.14 -4.65 -5.56
CA ASN A 508 1.04 -4.38 -6.49
C ASN A 508 -0.33 -4.83 -5.95
N GLY A 509 -0.58 -4.59 -4.65
CA GLY A 509 -1.84 -4.94 -4.00
C GLY A 509 -3.07 -4.26 -4.61
N MET A 510 -2.88 -3.22 -5.42
CA MET A 510 -3.93 -2.60 -6.22
C MET A 510 -3.54 -2.56 -7.68
N VAL A 511 -4.35 -3.18 -8.51
CA VAL A 511 -4.24 -3.09 -9.96
C VAL A 511 -5.63 -2.80 -10.46
N LEU A 512 -5.90 -1.56 -10.84
CA LEU A 512 -7.24 -1.10 -11.20
C LEU A 512 -7.31 -0.74 -12.68
N MET A 513 -8.45 -1.06 -13.28
CA MET A 513 -8.79 -0.68 -14.63
C MET A 513 -10.21 -0.13 -14.64
N SER A 514 -10.46 0.98 -15.34
CA SER A 514 -11.80 1.41 -15.66
C SER A 514 -12.10 1.08 -17.12
N ASN A 515 -13.21 0.41 -17.42
CA ASN A 515 -13.63 0.21 -18.80
C ASN A 515 -15.15 -0.08 -18.88
N ARG A 516 -15.70 -0.24 -20.09
CA ARG A 516 -17.08 -0.66 -20.32
C ARG A 516 -17.15 -1.80 -21.32
N ALA A 517 -18.10 -2.71 -21.07
CA ALA A 517 -18.32 -3.89 -21.91
C ALA A 517 -19.15 -3.57 -23.17
N LEU A 518 -19.83 -2.43 -23.22
CA LEU A 518 -20.65 -2.00 -24.36
C LEU A 518 -20.07 -0.73 -24.98
N ALA A 519 -20.33 -0.49 -26.26
CA ALA A 519 -19.88 0.73 -26.96
C ALA A 519 -20.48 2.03 -26.41
N THR A 520 -21.54 1.94 -25.59
CA THR A 520 -22.17 3.08 -24.90
C THR A 520 -22.50 2.68 -23.46
N GLY A 521 -22.70 3.67 -22.60
CA GLY A 521 -23.04 3.45 -21.20
C GLY A 521 -21.89 3.78 -20.25
N THR A 522 -22.10 3.44 -18.99
CA THR A 522 -21.25 3.76 -17.85
C THR A 522 -19.96 2.95 -17.86
N PHE A 523 -18.87 3.60 -17.45
CA PHE A 523 -17.62 2.91 -17.13
C PHE A 523 -17.75 2.21 -15.77
N SER A 524 -17.11 1.05 -15.66
CA SER A 524 -17.03 0.26 -14.43
C SER A 524 -15.58 0.03 -14.03
N LEU A 525 -15.36 -0.20 -12.73
CA LEU A 525 -14.07 -0.53 -12.14
C LEU A 525 -13.83 -2.04 -12.14
N PHE A 526 -12.62 -2.42 -12.50
CA PHE A 526 -12.12 -3.79 -12.53
C PHE A 526 -10.78 -3.89 -11.82
N THR A 527 -10.46 -5.06 -11.29
CA THR A 527 -9.09 -5.43 -10.94
C THR A 527 -8.48 -6.29 -12.03
N VAL A 528 -7.17 -6.16 -12.28
CA VAL A 528 -6.48 -6.94 -13.33
C VAL A 528 -5.40 -7.82 -12.71
N ASN A 529 -5.35 -9.09 -13.09
CA ASN A 529 -4.25 -9.99 -12.71
C ASN A 529 -3.04 -9.75 -13.64
N LEU A 530 -1.92 -9.26 -13.10
CA LEU A 530 -0.72 -8.95 -13.89
C LEU A 530 0.01 -10.18 -14.47
N GLY A 531 -0.29 -11.39 -13.99
CA GLY A 531 0.29 -12.63 -14.49
C GLY A 531 -0.51 -13.27 -15.62
N THR A 532 -1.81 -13.05 -15.68
CA THR A 532 -2.72 -13.67 -16.68
C THR A 532 -3.41 -12.67 -17.59
N GLY A 533 -3.43 -11.39 -17.23
CA GLY A 533 -4.22 -10.34 -17.87
C GLY A 533 -5.68 -10.30 -17.43
N ALA A 534 -6.23 -11.33 -16.78
CA ALA A 534 -7.66 -11.42 -16.55
C ALA A 534 -8.20 -10.27 -15.68
N ALA A 535 -9.23 -9.57 -16.17
CA ALA A 535 -9.94 -8.55 -15.40
C ALA A 535 -11.18 -9.13 -14.69
N THR A 536 -11.42 -8.69 -13.46
CA THR A 536 -12.58 -9.06 -12.63
C THR A 536 -13.23 -7.80 -12.08
N ALA A 537 -14.55 -7.81 -11.89
CA ALA A 537 -15.25 -6.64 -11.34
C ALA A 537 -14.70 -6.25 -9.96
N ALA A 538 -14.35 -4.98 -9.77
CA ALA A 538 -13.86 -4.44 -8.51
C ALA A 538 -14.99 -3.70 -7.76
N GLY A 539 -14.80 -3.46 -6.46
CA GLY A 539 -15.64 -2.52 -5.72
C GLY A 539 -17.02 -3.02 -5.27
N VAL A 540 -17.24 -4.32 -5.14
CA VAL A 540 -18.56 -4.88 -4.78
C VAL A 540 -18.73 -5.13 -3.27
N ALA A 541 -18.62 -4.08 -2.44
CA ALA A 541 -19.10 -4.16 -1.05
C ALA A 541 -20.65 -4.18 -0.98
N SER A 542 -21.31 -3.46 -1.88
CA SER A 542 -22.75 -3.50 -2.16
C SER A 542 -23.03 -2.71 -3.46
N GLY A 543 -23.92 -3.19 -4.34
CA GLY A 543 -24.32 -2.46 -5.56
C GLY A 543 -23.53 -2.83 -6.83
N THR A 544 -23.39 -1.88 -7.75
CA THR A 544 -22.69 -2.06 -9.04
C THR A 544 -21.23 -1.59 -8.92
N ASN A 545 -20.37 -2.11 -9.80
CA ASN A 545 -18.99 -1.63 -9.96
C ASN A 545 -18.89 -0.41 -10.89
N GLU A 546 -20.00 0.24 -11.21
CA GLU A 546 -20.03 1.44 -12.06
C GLU A 546 -19.34 2.62 -11.37
N ILE A 547 -18.66 3.47 -12.15
CA ILE A 547 -18.00 4.66 -11.65
C ILE A 547 -18.98 5.84 -11.71
N GLY A 548 -19.37 6.30 -10.52
CA GLY A 548 -20.39 7.32 -10.32
C GLY A 548 -21.83 6.82 -10.52
N SER A 549 -22.79 7.71 -10.26
CA SER A 549 -24.22 7.45 -10.44
C SER A 549 -24.96 8.75 -10.79
N GLY A 550 -26.08 8.65 -11.50
CA GLY A 550 -26.84 9.83 -11.94
C GLY A 550 -25.97 10.83 -12.71
N ALA A 551 -25.82 12.06 -12.19
CA ALA A 551 -25.04 13.13 -12.84
C ALA A 551 -23.50 12.92 -12.81
N THR A 552 -23.00 11.98 -12.00
CA THR A 552 -21.57 11.62 -11.94
C THR A 552 -21.25 10.32 -12.67
N ALA A 553 -22.26 9.64 -13.23
CA ALA A 553 -22.06 8.46 -14.05
C ALA A 553 -21.24 8.84 -15.30
N SER A 554 -20.02 8.33 -15.39
CA SER A 554 -19.14 8.68 -16.51
C SER A 554 -19.35 7.76 -17.70
N THR A 555 -19.52 8.38 -18.87
CA THR A 555 -19.61 7.69 -20.16
C THR A 555 -18.35 7.85 -21.01
N ASP A 556 -17.32 8.52 -20.49
CA ASP A 556 -16.04 8.82 -21.18
C ASP A 556 -14.92 8.98 -20.13
N ILE A 557 -14.33 7.89 -19.64
CA ILE A 557 -13.14 7.95 -18.77
C ILE A 557 -11.88 7.85 -19.63
N ARG A 558 -10.92 8.76 -19.45
CA ARG A 558 -9.68 8.79 -20.25
C ARG A 558 -8.43 8.30 -19.52
N ALA A 559 -8.46 8.36 -18.20
CA ALA A 559 -7.36 7.94 -17.34
C ALA A 559 -7.90 7.65 -15.94
N LEU A 560 -7.14 6.86 -15.20
CA LEU A 560 -7.39 6.46 -13.82
C LEU A 560 -6.04 6.52 -13.13
N SER A 561 -5.99 7.08 -11.93
CA SER A 561 -4.81 7.05 -11.09
C SER A 561 -5.22 6.88 -9.62
N ILE A 562 -4.37 6.24 -8.84
CA ILE A 562 -4.62 5.78 -7.48
C ILE A 562 -3.78 6.66 -6.55
N ARG A 563 -4.47 7.29 -5.60
CA ARG A 563 -3.85 7.98 -4.49
C ARG A 563 -3.77 7.04 -3.30
N PHE A 564 -2.54 6.80 -2.87
CA PHE A 564 -2.22 6.07 -1.65
C PHE A 564 -1.85 7.02 -0.50
#